data_AF-A0A1G5CX23-F1
#
_entry.id   AF-A0A1G5CX23-F1
#
_cell.length_a   1.000
_cell.length_b   1.000
_cell.length_c   1.000
_cell.angle_alpha   90.00
_cell.angle_beta   90.00
_cell.angle_gamma   90.00
#
_symmetry.space_group_name_H-M   'P 1'
#
loop_
_entity.id
_entity.type
_entity.pdbx_description
1 polymer ?
#
loop_
_entity_poly.entity_id
_entity_poly.type
_entity_poly.pdbx_seq_one_letter_code
_entity_poly.pdbx_strand_id
1 'polypeptide(L)'
;MEGLYSVSENVLRYAVEYSTLLLELFGICILVFTAVKSFIFWLKKDESIRLELAQGIALALEFKLGGEVLRTVVVREWSELGILGAIIALRATLTFLIHWEIEKEKIALQPKENINKDTPS
;
A
#
# COMPACT_ATOMS: atom_id res chain seq x y z
N MET A 1 14.30 7.90 -41.34
CA MET A 1 14.72 7.39 -40.02
C MET A 1 13.81 7.89 -38.91
N GLU A 2 13.33 9.13 -38.96
CA GLU A 2 12.46 9.76 -37.94
C GLU A 2 11.15 9.00 -37.68
N GLY A 3 10.49 8.47 -38.72
CA GLY A 3 9.27 7.67 -38.55
C GLY A 3 9.46 6.38 -37.75
N LEU A 4 10.62 5.73 -37.88
CA LEU A 4 10.91 4.48 -37.15
C LEU A 4 11.06 4.73 -35.65
N TYR A 5 11.72 5.83 -35.27
CA TYR A 5 11.87 6.23 -33.87
C TYR A 5 10.52 6.58 -33.23
N SER A 6 9.65 7.32 -33.93
CA SER A 6 8.33 7.67 -33.40
C SER A 6 7.42 6.44 -33.15
N VAL A 7 7.52 5.42 -34.01
CA VAL A 7 6.77 4.17 -33.83
C VAL A 7 7.30 3.39 -32.63
N SER A 8 8.63 3.29 -32.47
CA SER A 8 9.23 2.63 -31.31
C SER A 8 8.88 3.33 -29.98
N GLU A 9 8.83 4.67 -29.95
CA GLU A 9 8.44 5.43 -28.76
C GLU A 9 6.97 5.18 -28.38
N ASN A 10 6.07 5.19 -29.37
CA ASN A 10 4.64 4.93 -29.13
C ASN A 10 4.41 3.50 -28.59
N VAL A 11 5.07 2.50 -29.18
CA VAL A 11 4.97 1.11 -28.70
C VAL A 11 5.45 1.00 -27.25
N LEU A 12 6.54 1.67 -26.91
CA LEU A 12 7.11 1.64 -25.57
C LEU A 12 6.22 2.36 -24.54
N ARG A 13 5.62 3.51 -24.90
CA ARG A 13 4.62 4.20 -24.06
C ARG A 13 3.43 3.32 -23.77
N TYR A 14 2.82 2.72 -24.80
CA TYR A 14 1.68 1.82 -24.59
C TYR A 14 2.06 0.61 -23.73
N ALA A 15 3.22 -0.02 -24.00
CA ALA A 15 3.68 -1.16 -23.22
C ALA A 15 3.82 -0.83 -21.73
N VAL A 16 4.38 0.34 -21.41
CA VAL A 16 4.53 0.77 -20.01
C VAL A 16 3.22 1.18 -19.38
N GLU A 17 2.34 1.91 -20.09
CA GLU A 17 1.02 2.25 -19.54
C GLU A 17 0.21 1.00 -19.19
N TYR A 18 0.18 0.01 -20.09
CA TYR A 18 -0.48 -1.27 -19.82
C TYR A 18 0.19 -2.02 -18.66
N SER A 19 1.52 -2.02 -18.60
CA SER A 19 2.25 -2.70 -17.53
C SER A 19 2.02 -2.04 -16.16
N THR A 20 2.04 -0.71 -16.07
CA THR A 20 1.73 0.04 -14.84
C THR A 20 0.28 -0.22 -14.42
N LEU A 21 -0.67 -0.19 -15.35
CA LEU A 21 -2.07 -0.47 -15.04
C LEU A 21 -2.26 -1.89 -14.49
N LEU A 22 -1.57 -2.89 -15.05
CA LEU A 22 -1.60 -4.26 -14.53
C LEU A 22 -0.99 -4.36 -13.14
N LEU A 23 0.16 -3.73 -12.89
CA LEU A 23 0.82 -3.73 -11.58
C LEU A 23 -0.05 -3.05 -10.50
N GLU A 24 -0.68 -1.93 -10.83
CA GLU A 24 -1.63 -1.26 -9.94
C GLU A 24 -2.86 -2.13 -9.67
N LEU A 25 -3.39 -2.80 -10.68
CA LEU A 25 -4.51 -3.74 -10.53
C LEU A 25 -4.16 -4.88 -9.57
N PHE A 26 -2.97 -5.48 -9.71
CA PHE A 26 -2.51 -6.53 -8.79
C PHE A 26 -2.39 -6.02 -7.36
N GLY A 27 -1.78 -4.85 -7.15
CA GLY A 27 -1.67 -4.23 -5.83
C GLY A 27 -3.04 -4.00 -5.18
N ILE A 28 -4.00 -3.47 -5.93
CA ILE A 28 -5.37 -3.23 -5.44
C ILE A 28 -6.07 -4.55 -5.10
N CYS A 29 -5.98 -5.56 -5.98
CA CYS A 29 -6.59 -6.87 -5.76
C CYS A 29 -6.06 -7.53 -4.48
N ILE A 30 -4.74 -7.52 -4.28
CA ILE A 30 -4.10 -8.07 -3.07
C ILE A 30 -4.55 -7.31 -1.83
N LEU A 31 -4.57 -5.98 -1.88
CA LEU A 31 -4.97 -5.15 -0.76
C LEU A 31 -6.43 -5.39 -0.35
N VAL A 32 -7.35 -5.45 -1.33
CA VAL A 32 -8.77 -5.75 -1.10
C VAL A 32 -8.94 -7.16 -0.55
N PHE A 33 -8.27 -8.16 -1.13
CA PHE A 33 -8.37 -9.55 -0.66
C PHE A 33 -7.90 -9.68 0.79
N THR A 34 -6.75 -9.09 1.12
CA THR A 34 -6.20 -9.13 2.47
C THR A 34 -7.12 -8.39 3.44
N ALA A 35 -7.63 -7.21 3.08
CA ALA A 35 -8.56 -6.45 3.90
C ALA A 35 -9.85 -7.23 4.19
N VAL A 36 -10.45 -7.88 3.19
CA VAL A 36 -11.67 -8.70 3.38
C VAL A 36 -11.37 -9.91 4.26
N LYS A 37 -10.28 -10.64 3.99
CA LYS A 37 -9.88 -11.81 4.79
C LYS A 37 -9.68 -11.43 6.25
N SER A 38 -8.95 -10.34 6.50
CA SER A 38 -8.67 -9.83 7.84
C SER A 38 -9.92 -9.31 8.54
N PHE A 39 -10.86 -8.71 7.83
CA PHE A 39 -12.16 -8.29 8.39
C PHE A 39 -12.99 -9.49 8.87
N ILE A 40 -13.05 -10.56 8.07
CA ILE A 40 -13.73 -11.81 8.45
C ILE A 40 -13.05 -12.47 9.65
N PHE A 41 -11.73 -12.48 9.68
CA PHE A 41 -10.97 -13.08 10.77
C PHE A 41 -11.08 -12.24 12.06
N TRP A 42 -11.23 -10.91 11.94
CA TRP A 42 -11.35 -10.01 13.09
C TRP A 42 -12.65 -10.24 13.85
N LEU A 43 -13.73 -10.55 13.13
CA LEU A 43 -14.98 -11.04 13.72
C LEU A 43 -14.79 -12.35 14.51
N LYS A 44 -13.79 -13.16 14.17
CA LYS A 44 -13.42 -14.40 14.87
C LYS A 44 -12.47 -14.19 16.07
N LYS A 45 -12.10 -12.94 16.41
CA LYS A 45 -11.31 -12.58 17.62
C LYS A 45 -9.89 -13.18 17.69
N ASP A 46 -9.26 -13.42 16.53
CA ASP A 46 -7.90 -13.95 16.45
C ASP A 46 -6.83 -12.84 16.47
N GLU A 47 -5.79 -12.97 17.29
CA GLU A 47 -4.76 -11.94 17.47
C GLU A 47 -3.72 -11.93 16.33
N SER A 48 -3.68 -13.00 15.53
CA SER A 48 -2.75 -13.20 14.42
C SER A 48 -3.01 -12.31 13.18
N ILE A 49 -4.10 -11.55 13.17
CA ILE A 49 -4.59 -10.75 12.04
C ILE A 49 -3.69 -9.58 11.68
N ARG A 50 -3.07 -8.95 12.67
CA ARG A 50 -2.25 -7.75 12.47
C ARG A 50 -1.03 -8.05 11.61
N LEU A 51 -0.46 -9.25 11.75
CA LEU A 51 0.68 -9.69 10.96
C LEU A 51 0.28 -9.98 9.50
N GLU A 52 -0.85 -10.67 9.27
CA GLU A 52 -1.35 -10.91 7.92
C GLU A 52 -1.72 -9.61 7.18
N LEU A 53 -2.36 -8.65 7.88
CA LEU A 53 -2.65 -7.32 7.32
C LEU A 53 -1.38 -6.57 6.93
N ALA A 54 -0.39 -6.53 7.84
CA ALA A 54 0.86 -5.83 7.58
C ALA A 54 1.59 -6.43 6.36
N GLN A 55 1.59 -7.76 6.22
CA GLN A 55 2.18 -8.44 5.07
C GLN A 55 1.43 -8.13 3.76
N GLY A 56 0.10 -8.18 3.75
CA GLY A 56 -0.67 -7.89 2.53
C GLY A 56 -0.59 -6.43 2.11
N ILE A 57 -0.52 -5.48 3.07
CA ILE A 57 -0.28 -4.07 2.79
C ILE A 57 1.12 -3.86 2.22
N ALA A 58 2.15 -4.48 2.80
CA ALA A 58 3.52 -4.38 2.31
C ALA A 58 3.63 -4.91 0.86
N LEU A 59 3.03 -6.06 0.57
CA LEU A 59 3.03 -6.65 -0.77
C LEU A 59 2.30 -5.75 -1.78
N ALA A 60 1.13 -5.20 -1.41
CA ALA A 60 0.40 -4.27 -2.27
C ALA A 60 1.21 -3.00 -2.57
N LEU A 61 1.97 -2.50 -1.59
CA LEU A 61 2.85 -1.35 -1.74
C LEU A 61 4.05 -1.65 -2.64
N GLU A 62 4.65 -2.84 -2.55
CA GLU A 62 5.72 -3.26 -3.47
C GLU A 62 5.26 -3.26 -4.93
N PHE A 63 4.07 -3.77 -5.22
CA PHE A 63 3.50 -3.73 -6.58
C PHE A 63 3.17 -2.31 -7.04
N LYS A 64 2.61 -1.47 -6.16
CA LYS A 64 2.37 -0.04 -6.41
C LYS A 64 3.67 0.70 -6.75
N LEU A 65 4.73 0.45 -6.00
CA LEU A 65 6.03 1.07 -6.21
C LEU A 65 6.65 0.62 -7.54
N GLY A 66 6.55 -0.67 -7.87
CA GLY A 66 7.01 -1.20 -9.16
C GLY A 66 6.34 -0.53 -10.36
N GLY A 67 5.03 -0.28 -10.28
CA GLY A 67 4.28 0.42 -11.33
C GLY A 67 4.67 1.90 -11.50
N GLU A 68 4.94 2.58 -10.40
CA GLU A 68 5.41 3.97 -10.37
C GLU A 68 6.84 4.11 -10.95
N VAL A 69 7.73 3.18 -10.59
CA VAL A 69 9.10 3.13 -11.15
C VAL A 69 9.05 2.88 -12.66
N LEU A 70 8.20 1.97 -13.14
CA LEU A 70 8.07 1.70 -14.57
C LEU A 70 7.60 2.94 -15.35
N ARG A 71 6.67 3.70 -14.77
CA ARG A 71 6.12 4.93 -15.36
C ARG A 71 7.16 6.06 -15.43
N THR A 72 7.97 6.22 -14.38
CA THR A 72 9.01 7.26 -14.32
C THR A 72 10.22 6.97 -15.22
N VAL A 73 10.49 5.70 -15.54
CA VAL A 73 11.56 5.32 -16.49
C VAL A 73 11.24 5.71 -17.94
N VAL A 74 9.95 5.79 -18.32
CA VAL A 74 9.52 6.00 -19.70
C VAL A 74 8.96 7.39 -20.00
N VAL A 75 8.21 8.01 -19.09
CA VAL A 75 7.55 9.30 -19.34
C VAL A 75 8.42 10.46 -18.83
N ARG A 76 9.34 10.94 -19.66
CA ARG A 76 10.08 12.20 -19.42
C ARG A 76 9.28 13.46 -19.83
N GLU A 77 7.98 13.50 -19.60
CA GLU A 77 7.17 14.75 -19.65
C GLU A 77 6.74 15.11 -18.23
N TRP A 78 7.64 15.82 -17.56
CA TRP A 78 7.81 15.83 -16.11
C TRP A 78 6.80 16.64 -15.29
N SER A 79 6.11 17.61 -15.90
CA SER A 79 5.50 18.69 -15.09
C SER A 79 4.11 18.34 -14.52
N GLU A 80 3.26 17.67 -15.29
CA GLU A 80 1.85 17.48 -14.91
C GLU A 80 1.61 16.16 -14.16
N LEU A 81 2.31 15.09 -14.56
CA LEU A 81 2.23 13.78 -13.92
C LEU A 81 2.92 13.76 -12.54
N GLY A 82 4.01 14.54 -12.37
CA GLY A 82 4.70 14.65 -11.09
C GLY A 82 3.83 15.29 -10.00
N ILE A 83 3.01 16.29 -10.35
CA ILE A 83 2.11 16.97 -9.40
C ILE A 83 0.98 16.03 -8.97
N LEU A 84 0.35 15.33 -9.91
CA LEU A 84 -0.71 14.37 -9.60
C LEU A 84 -0.17 13.20 -8.76
N GLY A 85 1.01 12.68 -9.09
CA GLY A 85 1.69 11.63 -8.31
C GLY A 85 2.06 12.09 -6.90
N ALA A 86 2.60 13.30 -6.75
CA ALA A 86 2.94 13.88 -5.45
C ALA A 86 1.70 14.05 -4.55
N ILE A 87 0.57 14.47 -5.11
CA ILE A 87 -0.69 14.61 -4.38
C ILE A 87 -1.19 13.24 -3.89
N ILE A 88 -1.12 12.21 -4.73
CA ILE A 88 -1.55 10.85 -4.37
C ILE A 88 -0.61 10.25 -3.30
N ALA A 89 0.70 10.46 -3.42
CA ALA A 89 1.69 10.01 -2.45
C ALA A 89 1.55 10.70 -1.09
N LEU A 90 1.36 12.03 -1.07
CA LEU A 90 1.08 12.79 0.14
C LEU A 90 -0.20 12.31 0.82
N ARG A 91 -1.27 12.08 0.04
CA ARG A 91 -2.54 11.56 0.56
C ARG A 91 -2.35 10.19 1.20
N ALA A 92 -1.64 9.28 0.55
CA ALA A 92 -1.35 7.94 1.10
C ALA A 92 -0.53 8.02 2.39
N THR A 93 0.48 8.90 2.44
CA THR A 93 1.38 9.05 3.59
C THR A 93 0.64 9.63 4.79
N LEU A 94 -0.17 10.69 4.58
CA LEU A 94 -0.93 11.34 5.65
C LEU A 94 -1.98 10.39 6.24
N THR A 95 -2.71 9.66 5.39
CA THR A 95 -3.71 8.69 5.83
C THR A 95 -3.05 7.50 6.56
N PHE A 96 -1.87 7.05 6.11
CA PHE A 96 -1.13 5.97 6.76
C PHE A 96 -0.56 6.37 8.13
N LEU A 97 -0.03 7.60 8.25
CA LEU A 97 0.47 8.14 9.52
C LEU A 97 -0.63 8.22 10.58
N ILE A 98 -1.81 8.74 10.21
CA ILE A 98 -2.95 8.82 11.11
C ILE A 98 -3.41 7.42 11.54
N HIS A 99 -3.45 6.46 10.61
CA HIS A 99 -3.83 5.08 10.93
C HIS A 99 -2.85 4.44 11.93
N TRP A 100 -1.55 4.72 11.79
CA TRP A 100 -0.53 4.21 12.70
C TRP A 100 -0.62 4.84 14.10
N GLU A 101 -0.93 6.13 14.18
CA GLU A 101 -1.09 6.84 15.45
C GLU A 101 -2.30 6.32 16.25
N ILE A 102 -3.44 6.10 15.58
CA ILE A 102 -4.66 5.54 16.20
C ILE A 102 -4.41 4.11 16.73
N GLU A 103 -3.67 3.30 15.98
CA GLU A 103 -3.32 1.93 16.40
C GLU A 103 -2.41 1.94 17.64
N LYS A 104 -1.48 2.89 17.75
CA LYS A 104 -0.60 3.04 18.92
C LYS A 104 -1.37 3.49 20.16
N GLU A 105 -2.33 4.41 20.01
CA GLU A 105 -3.11 4.92 21.13
C GLU A 105 -4.04 3.86 21.74
N LYS A 106 -4.61 2.97 20.92
CA LYS A 106 -5.40 1.82 21.42
C LYS A 106 -4.57 0.83 22.24
N ILE A 107 -3.30 0.66 21.93
CA ILE A 107 -2.40 -0.24 22.65
C ILE A 107 -2.01 0.35 24.02
N ALA A 108 -1.94 1.68 24.14
CA ALA A 108 -1.61 2.37 25.38
C ALA A 108 -2.75 2.36 26.42
N LEU A 109 -4.00 2.11 26.00
CA LEU A 109 -5.19 2.12 26.85
C LEU A 109 -5.60 0.75 27.40
N GLN A 110 -4.79 -0.32 27.26
CA GLN A 110 -5.05 -1.56 28.00
C GLN A 110 -4.84 -1.32 29.50
N PRO A 111 -5.88 -1.43 30.35
CA PRO A 111 -5.68 -1.36 31.79
C PRO A 111 -4.87 -2.60 32.20
N LYS A 112 -3.75 -2.40 32.90
CA LYS A 112 -3.11 -3.46 33.67
C LYS A 112 -4.06 -3.91 34.78
N GLU A 113 -4.96 -4.82 34.46
CA GLU A 113 -5.75 -5.53 35.46
C GLU A 113 -4.85 -6.56 36.17
N ASN A 114 -4.60 -6.27 37.45
CA ASN A 114 -4.41 -7.17 38.60
C ASN A 114 -3.28 -8.24 38.64
N ILE A 115 -2.02 -7.82 38.78
CA ILE A 115 -1.04 -8.63 39.54
C ILE A 115 -1.01 -8.15 41.00
N ASN A 116 -2.10 -8.39 41.74
CA ASN A 116 -2.08 -8.38 43.21
C ASN A 116 -3.01 -9.46 43.75
N LYS A 117 -2.61 -10.73 43.56
CA LYS A 117 -2.96 -11.84 44.44
C LYS A 117 -1.74 -12.74 44.44
N ASP A 118 -0.98 -12.68 45.53
CA ASP A 118 -0.32 -13.83 46.17
C ASP A 118 0.73 -13.32 47.18
N THR A 119 0.24 -12.72 48.26
CA THR A 119 0.92 -12.81 49.57
C THR A 119 0.15 -13.81 50.41
N PRO A 120 0.60 -15.07 50.55
CA PRO A 120 0.19 -15.90 51.66
C PRO A 120 1.04 -15.51 52.87
N SER A 121 0.35 -14.98 53.87
CA SER A 121 0.80 -14.71 55.25
C SER A 121 1.20 -15.97 56.01
#